data_AF-A0A8J7RS26-F1
#
_entry.id   AF-A0A8J7RS26-F1
#
_cell.length_a   1.000
_cell.length_b   1.000
_cell.length_c   1.000
_cell.angle_alpha   90.00
_cell.angle_beta   90.00
_cell.angle_gamma   90.00
#
_symmetry.space_group_name_H-M   'P 1'
#
loop_
_entity.id
_entity.type
_entity.pdbx_description
1 polymer ?
#
loop_
_entity_poly.entity_id
_entity_poly.type
_entity_poly.pdbx_seq_one_letter_code
_entity_poly.pdbx_strand_id
1 'polypeptide(L)'
;MTDRTPDRVTLDRRTYLQATGVAALGAVGLAGCVGRATGTLATRVTDQPADIGDFESLVVTVEGFWLGPEGAEPEDGESDGDGNETDAGGDDTADGDDETADGNETDGDEDAPDGREYFEFDEPQEADLVELQNGETRLIDERELQTGEYPYLQLDVSAADGTLTDGSDATVDLPGNAPLKFNAPFEIRENARTTFTADFAPVLRGNGRYLLRPVPSGIEVEYEESGGSDGDDSTGGENSTDGSGDS
;
A
#
# COMPACT_ATOMS: atom_id res chain seq x y z
N MET A 1 46.13 7.08 -52.27
CA MET A 1 46.22 6.02 -51.25
C MET A 1 46.03 6.69 -49.90
N THR A 2 44.81 6.70 -49.36
CA THR A 2 44.31 5.82 -48.24
C THR A 2 45.09 6.09 -46.95
N ASP A 3 44.52 6.44 -45.80
CA ASP A 3 43.32 5.93 -45.10
C ASP A 3 43.02 6.86 -43.87
N ARG A 4 41.79 7.33 -43.60
CA ARG A 4 40.82 6.86 -42.56
C ARG A 4 41.37 6.90 -41.11
N THR A 5 40.81 7.70 -40.18
CA THR A 5 39.75 7.30 -39.20
C THR A 5 39.54 8.47 -38.17
N PRO A 6 38.36 8.61 -37.52
CA PRO A 6 37.79 9.86 -36.98
C PRO A 6 37.83 9.98 -35.42
N ASP A 7 36.94 10.83 -34.87
CA ASP A 7 36.59 11.06 -33.45
C ASP A 7 37.40 12.15 -32.71
N ARG A 8 36.82 13.11 -31.97
CA ARG A 8 35.59 13.12 -31.17
C ARG A 8 34.95 14.52 -31.15
N VAL A 9 33.65 14.60 -31.35
CA VAL A 9 32.84 15.80 -31.03
C VAL A 9 32.69 15.85 -29.51
N THR A 10 33.30 16.82 -28.85
CA THR A 10 33.01 17.16 -27.46
C THR A 10 31.71 17.95 -27.41
N LEU A 11 30.60 17.25 -27.17
CA LEU A 11 29.32 17.89 -26.84
C LEU A 11 29.39 18.41 -25.40
N ASP A 12 29.40 19.73 -25.29
CA ASP A 12 29.37 20.49 -24.04
C ASP A 12 28.03 20.24 -23.31
N ARG A 13 28.13 19.72 -22.07
CA ARG A 13 27.04 19.37 -21.15
C ARG A 13 26.27 20.57 -20.57
N ARG A 14 26.29 21.73 -21.22
CA ARG A 14 25.87 23.02 -20.66
C ARG A 14 24.63 23.64 -21.28
N THR A 15 23.86 22.88 -22.04
CA THR A 15 22.62 23.37 -22.65
C THR A 15 21.44 22.49 -22.24
N TYR A 16 20.95 22.66 -21.00
CA TYR A 16 19.61 22.14 -20.65
C TYR A 16 18.83 22.93 -19.59
N LEU A 17 19.23 24.14 -19.21
CA LEU A 17 18.49 24.92 -18.19
C LEU A 17 18.09 26.33 -18.67
N GLN A 18 17.47 26.43 -19.84
CA GLN A 18 16.78 27.66 -20.25
C GLN A 18 15.42 27.35 -20.91
N ALA A 19 14.50 26.86 -20.10
CA ALA A 19 13.05 26.88 -20.28
C ALA A 19 12.51 26.48 -18.90
N THR A 20 11.85 27.29 -18.07
CA THR A 20 10.90 28.38 -18.32
C THR A 20 10.73 29.12 -16.99
N GLY A 21 11.02 30.42 -16.96
CA GLY A 21 10.74 31.30 -15.82
C GLY A 21 9.43 32.08 -16.02
N VAL A 22 8.52 31.91 -15.06
CA VAL A 22 7.44 32.77 -14.55
C VAL A 22 6.92 33.93 -15.45
N ALA A 23 5.61 33.86 -15.77
CA ALA A 23 4.79 35.03 -16.10
C ALA A 23 3.66 35.16 -15.07
N ALA A 24 3.53 36.34 -14.46
CA ALA A 24 2.49 36.69 -13.48
C ALA A 24 1.32 37.45 -14.13
N LEU A 25 0.17 37.41 -13.44
CA LEU A 25 -1.06 38.23 -13.55
C LEU A 25 -2.20 37.70 -14.44
N GLY A 26 -3.08 36.94 -13.79
CA GLY A 26 -4.46 36.71 -14.22
C GLY A 26 -5.31 36.25 -13.04
N ALA A 27 -5.89 37.20 -12.28
CA ALA A 27 -6.91 36.88 -11.28
C ALA A 27 -8.21 36.50 -12.02
N VAL A 28 -8.30 35.24 -12.43
CA VAL A 28 -9.55 34.59 -12.83
C VAL A 28 -10.09 33.92 -11.57
N GLY A 29 -11.31 34.29 -11.17
CA GLY A 29 -11.99 33.66 -10.05
C GLY A 29 -12.15 32.17 -10.31
N LEU A 30 -11.35 31.35 -9.62
CA LEU A 30 -11.49 29.90 -9.63
C LEU A 30 -12.71 29.56 -8.78
N ALA A 31 -13.82 29.26 -9.43
CA ALA A 31 -14.83 28.42 -8.82
C ALA A 31 -14.16 27.06 -8.51
N GLY A 32 -13.95 26.76 -7.23
CA GLY A 32 -13.86 25.38 -6.72
C GLY A 32 -12.82 24.43 -7.31
N CYS A 33 -11.68 24.88 -7.85
CA CYS A 33 -10.54 23.99 -8.04
C CYS A 33 -9.85 23.77 -6.68
N VAL A 34 -10.48 22.98 -5.81
CA VAL A 34 -9.71 22.27 -4.78
C VAL A 34 -8.89 21.26 -5.58
N GLY A 35 -7.67 21.63 -5.94
CA GLY A 35 -6.69 20.62 -6.34
C GLY A 35 -6.61 19.66 -5.16
N ARG A 36 -7.14 18.45 -5.33
CA ARG A 36 -7.00 17.41 -4.33
C ARG A 36 -5.50 17.16 -4.25
N ALA A 37 -4.90 17.62 -3.16
CA ALA A 37 -3.53 17.31 -2.83
C ALA A 37 -3.35 15.78 -2.92
N THR A 38 -2.24 15.33 -3.48
CA THR A 38 -1.90 13.91 -3.59
C THR A 38 -0.61 13.60 -2.85
N GLY A 39 -0.57 12.38 -2.32
CA GLY A 39 0.63 11.77 -1.74
C GLY A 39 0.85 10.39 -2.34
N THR A 40 2.03 9.82 -2.11
CA THR A 40 2.35 8.46 -2.55
C THR A 40 2.10 7.49 -1.41
N LEU A 41 1.36 6.41 -1.66
CA LEU A 41 1.28 5.25 -0.78
C LEU A 41 2.12 4.13 -1.39
N ALA A 42 3.08 3.62 -0.62
CA ALA A 42 3.84 2.42 -0.94
C ALA A 42 3.42 1.31 0.02
N THR A 43 2.79 0.28 -0.52
CA THR A 43 2.29 -0.87 0.25
C THR A 43 3.30 -2.00 0.17
N ARG A 44 3.81 -2.40 1.33
CA ARG A 44 4.79 -3.48 1.48
C ARG A 44 4.20 -4.62 2.28
N VAL A 45 4.78 -5.80 2.10
CA VAL A 45 4.46 -6.99 2.88
C VAL A 45 5.71 -7.58 3.52
N THR A 46 5.53 -8.24 4.65
CA THR A 46 6.57 -8.96 5.40
C THR A 46 5.97 -10.16 6.13
N ASP A 47 6.80 -10.98 6.79
CA ASP A 47 6.34 -12.07 7.63
C ASP A 47 6.77 -11.90 9.10
N GLN A 48 5.92 -12.41 9.99
CA GLN A 48 6.23 -12.59 11.39
C GLN A 48 6.63 -14.06 11.61
N PRO A 49 7.70 -14.33 12.36
CA PRO A 49 7.98 -15.67 12.86
C PRO A 49 6.79 -16.22 13.67
N ALA A 50 6.06 -17.12 13.04
CA ALA A 50 5.02 -17.97 13.62
C ALA A 50 5.30 -19.42 13.23
N ASP A 51 4.38 -20.09 12.53
CA ASP A 51 4.61 -21.44 11.98
C ASP A 51 5.24 -21.40 10.58
N ILE A 52 5.79 -20.25 10.16
CA ILE A 52 6.43 -20.06 8.85
C ILE A 52 7.62 -21.02 8.63
N GLY A 53 8.27 -21.46 9.72
CA GLY A 53 9.39 -22.40 9.66
C GLY A 53 9.04 -23.81 9.18
N ASP A 54 7.74 -24.14 9.07
CA ASP A 54 7.29 -25.42 8.53
C ASP A 54 7.28 -25.43 6.98
N PHE A 55 7.38 -24.26 6.35
CA PHE A 55 7.29 -24.05 4.91
C PHE A 55 8.67 -24.00 4.24
N GLU A 56 8.77 -24.65 3.08
CA GLU A 56 9.83 -24.39 2.09
C GLU A 56 9.52 -23.13 1.27
N SER A 57 8.23 -22.91 0.95
CA SER A 57 7.72 -21.70 0.28
C SER A 57 6.31 -21.40 0.76
N LEU A 58 5.95 -20.13 0.89
CA LEU A 58 4.57 -19.71 1.16
C LEU A 58 4.25 -18.47 0.34
N VAL A 59 3.70 -18.68 -0.86
CA VAL A 59 3.41 -17.61 -1.81
C VAL A 59 1.99 -17.08 -1.57
N VAL A 60 1.89 -15.79 -1.28
CA VAL A 60 0.60 -15.08 -1.20
C VAL A 60 0.38 -14.28 -2.46
N THR A 61 -0.85 -14.26 -2.97
CA THR A 61 -1.25 -13.50 -4.17
C THR A 61 -2.21 -12.39 -3.77
N VAL A 62 -1.84 -11.15 -4.10
CA VAL A 62 -2.57 -9.93 -3.75
C VAL A 62 -3.08 -9.26 -5.02
N GLU A 63 -4.37 -8.94 -5.07
CA GLU A 63 -5.03 -8.39 -6.26
C GLU A 63 -5.28 -6.87 -6.17
N GLY A 64 -5.31 -6.35 -4.95
CA GLY A 64 -5.56 -4.93 -4.70
C GLY A 64 -5.65 -4.62 -3.23
N PHE A 65 -6.12 -3.41 -2.92
CA PHE A 65 -6.43 -3.03 -1.55
C PHE A 65 -7.62 -2.08 -1.46
N TRP A 66 -8.24 -2.05 -0.28
CA TRP A 66 -9.31 -1.12 0.06
C TRP A 66 -8.79 -0.06 1.02
N LEU A 67 -9.16 1.20 0.77
CA LEU A 67 -9.01 2.30 1.73
C LEU A 67 -10.34 2.98 1.96
N GLY A 68 -10.64 3.37 3.20
CA GLY A 68 -11.80 4.22 3.49
C GLY A 68 -11.49 5.26 4.55
N PRO A 69 -12.23 6.38 4.58
CA PRO A 69 -12.11 7.37 5.63
C PRO A 69 -12.55 6.79 7.00
N GLU A 70 -12.23 7.50 8.07
CA GLU A 70 -12.75 7.17 9.40
C GLU A 70 -14.29 7.11 9.38
N GLY A 71 -14.85 5.97 9.79
CA GLY A 71 -16.29 5.71 9.79
C GLY A 71 -16.79 4.85 8.61
N ALA A 72 -15.94 4.55 7.63
CA ALA A 72 -16.25 3.54 6.64
C ALA A 72 -16.28 2.15 7.32
N GLU A 73 -17.41 1.46 7.22
CA GLU A 73 -17.62 0.15 7.82
C GLU A 73 -16.90 -0.90 6.96
N PRO A 74 -15.97 -1.70 7.53
CA PRO A 74 -15.39 -2.81 6.80
C PRO A 74 -16.43 -3.92 6.59
N GLU A 75 -16.29 -4.70 5.52
CA GLU A 75 -16.98 -5.98 5.44
C GLU A 75 -16.26 -6.92 6.42
N ASP A 76 -16.89 -7.16 7.56
CA ASP A 76 -16.35 -8.01 8.61
C ASP A 76 -16.31 -9.47 8.12
N GLY A 77 -15.14 -9.94 7.69
CA GLY A 77 -14.86 -11.37 7.68
C GLY A 77 -14.94 -11.89 9.11
N GLU A 78 -15.98 -12.67 9.40
CA GLU A 78 -16.33 -13.17 10.72
C GLU A 78 -15.09 -13.56 11.54
N SER A 79 -14.83 -12.83 12.63
CA SER A 79 -13.84 -13.24 13.61
C SER A 79 -14.33 -14.54 14.25
N ASP A 80 -13.65 -15.65 13.99
CA ASP A 80 -13.92 -16.99 14.58
C ASP A 80 -13.97 -16.89 16.12
N GLY A 81 -15.17 -16.59 16.63
CA GLY A 81 -15.54 -16.75 18.02
C GLY A 81 -16.14 -18.13 18.20
N ASP A 82 -15.39 -19.02 18.84
CA ASP A 82 -15.86 -20.30 19.36
C ASP A 82 -17.24 -20.15 20.05
N GLY A 83 -18.29 -20.61 19.38
CA GLY A 83 -19.69 -20.47 19.78
C GLY A 83 -20.50 -21.70 19.41
N ASN A 84 -20.31 -22.78 20.18
CA ASN A 84 -21.02 -24.04 20.11
C ASN A 84 -22.56 -23.92 20.01
N GLU A 85 -23.11 -24.38 18.87
CA GLU A 85 -24.34 -25.15 18.63
C GLU A 85 -25.63 -24.80 19.41
N THR A 86 -26.71 -24.42 18.70
CA THR A 86 -27.93 -25.26 18.57
C THR A 86 -28.89 -24.78 17.47
N ASP A 87 -29.23 -25.74 16.60
CA ASP A 87 -30.31 -25.89 15.61
C ASP A 87 -31.72 -25.39 16.02
N ALA A 88 -32.49 -24.84 15.06
CA ALA A 88 -33.88 -25.24 14.75
C ALA A 88 -34.59 -24.33 13.71
N GLY A 89 -34.66 -24.78 12.45
CA GLY A 89 -35.91 -25.07 11.70
C GLY A 89 -36.88 -23.97 11.19
N GLY A 90 -37.12 -24.02 9.86
CA GLY A 90 -38.40 -23.76 9.14
C GLY A 90 -38.57 -22.36 8.53
N ASP A 91 -39.26 -22.10 7.41
CA ASP A 91 -39.96 -22.89 6.38
C ASP A 91 -40.48 -21.87 5.32
N ASP A 92 -40.57 -22.29 4.05
CA ASP A 92 -41.43 -21.83 2.93
C ASP A 92 -41.71 -20.32 2.62
N THR A 93 -41.48 -19.87 1.36
CA THR A 93 -42.50 -19.79 0.26
C THR A 93 -42.19 -18.71 -0.83
N ALA A 94 -42.31 -19.12 -2.11
CA ALA A 94 -42.93 -18.45 -3.29
C ALA A 94 -42.37 -17.19 -4.00
N ASP A 95 -42.01 -17.42 -5.28
CA ASP A 95 -42.51 -16.83 -6.55
C ASP A 95 -42.64 -15.30 -6.76
N GLY A 96 -42.11 -14.82 -7.89
CA GLY A 96 -42.43 -13.51 -8.45
C GLY A 96 -41.58 -13.08 -9.65
N ASP A 97 -42.01 -13.50 -10.84
CA ASP A 97 -41.63 -13.03 -12.19
C ASP A 97 -41.92 -11.51 -12.37
N ASP A 98 -40.98 -10.72 -12.92
CA ASP A 98 -41.32 -9.52 -13.70
C ASP A 98 -40.19 -9.12 -14.68
N GLU A 99 -40.59 -8.85 -15.91
CA GLU A 99 -39.75 -8.59 -17.08
C GLU A 99 -39.79 -7.10 -17.46
N THR A 100 -38.68 -6.62 -18.02
CA THR A 100 -38.47 -5.37 -18.80
C THR A 100 -38.35 -4.01 -18.07
N ALA A 101 -37.20 -3.36 -18.27
CA ALA A 101 -37.12 -1.99 -18.80
C ALA A 101 -35.68 -1.59 -19.15
N ASP A 102 -35.42 -1.36 -20.44
CA ASP A 102 -34.29 -0.60 -20.99
C ASP A 102 -34.08 0.73 -20.25
N GLY A 103 -32.82 1.05 -19.94
CA GLY A 103 -32.47 2.32 -19.30
C GLY A 103 -30.98 2.59 -19.16
N ASN A 104 -30.34 2.95 -20.29
CA ASN A 104 -29.31 3.99 -20.37
C ASN A 104 -28.03 3.86 -19.53
N GLU A 105 -26.95 3.51 -20.23
CA GLU A 105 -25.55 3.83 -19.93
C GLU A 105 -25.41 5.11 -19.06
N THR A 106 -24.93 4.97 -17.83
CA THR A 106 -24.29 6.06 -17.09
C THR A 106 -23.12 5.46 -16.34
N ASP A 107 -21.98 6.11 -16.53
CA ASP A 107 -20.64 5.68 -16.19
C ASP A 107 -20.47 5.30 -14.71
N GLY A 108 -19.51 4.39 -14.49
CA GLY A 108 -19.11 3.78 -13.22
C GLY A 108 -19.21 4.67 -11.98
N ASP A 109 -20.16 4.30 -11.13
CA ASP A 109 -20.08 4.42 -9.67
C ASP A 109 -20.59 3.06 -9.19
N GLU A 110 -19.77 2.01 -9.32
CA GLU A 110 -19.96 0.83 -8.49
C GLU A 110 -19.75 1.30 -7.05
N ASP A 111 -20.87 1.61 -6.37
CA ASP A 111 -20.97 1.89 -4.95
C ASP A 111 -20.07 0.92 -4.18
N ALA A 112 -18.85 1.36 -3.87
CA ALA A 112 -18.02 0.67 -2.90
C ALA A 112 -18.82 0.67 -1.60
N PRO A 113 -19.19 -0.50 -1.05
CA PRO A 113 -19.99 -0.55 0.15
C PRO A 113 -19.25 0.21 1.25
N ASP A 114 -19.97 1.15 1.87
CA ASP A 114 -19.57 1.87 3.07
C ASP A 114 -18.54 3.00 2.90
N GLY A 115 -18.35 3.54 1.69
CA GLY A 115 -17.52 4.74 1.47
C GLY A 115 -16.01 4.48 1.45
N ARG A 116 -15.62 3.20 1.32
CA ARG A 116 -14.26 2.80 0.94
C ARG A 116 -14.07 2.97 -0.57
N GLU A 117 -12.83 2.90 -1.05
CA GLU A 117 -12.47 2.86 -2.45
C GLU A 117 -11.55 1.65 -2.66
N TYR A 118 -11.82 0.87 -3.71
CA TYR A 118 -10.99 -0.26 -4.09
C TYR A 118 -9.93 0.18 -5.10
N PHE A 119 -8.70 -0.26 -4.86
CA PHE A 119 -7.54 0.01 -5.68
C PHE A 119 -7.00 -1.30 -6.23
N GLU A 120 -7.51 -1.70 -7.38
CA GLU A 120 -7.03 -2.88 -8.11
C GLU A 120 -5.59 -2.66 -8.61
N PHE A 121 -4.82 -3.76 -8.69
CA PHE A 121 -3.50 -3.78 -9.32
C PHE A 121 -3.61 -4.08 -10.81
N ASP A 122 -2.67 -3.56 -11.60
CA ASP A 122 -2.61 -3.86 -13.04
C ASP A 122 -2.47 -5.37 -13.28
N GLU A 123 -1.72 -6.05 -12.40
CA GLU A 123 -1.52 -7.49 -12.38
C GLU A 123 -1.44 -7.96 -10.92
N PRO A 124 -1.96 -9.16 -10.57
CA PRO A 124 -1.80 -9.72 -9.24
C PRO A 124 -0.33 -9.81 -8.84
N GLN A 125 -0.05 -9.49 -7.58
CA GLN A 125 1.29 -9.44 -7.03
C GLN A 125 1.49 -10.59 -6.07
N GLU A 126 2.48 -11.43 -6.37
CA GLU A 126 2.84 -12.56 -5.51
C GLU A 126 3.88 -12.12 -4.47
N ALA A 127 3.99 -12.82 -3.33
CA ALA A 127 5.10 -12.68 -2.40
C ALA A 127 5.35 -13.99 -1.65
N ASP A 128 6.58 -14.50 -1.69
CA ASP A 128 6.95 -15.66 -0.88
C ASP A 128 7.34 -15.19 0.53
N LEU A 129 6.47 -15.44 1.50
CA LEU A 129 6.68 -15.04 2.90
C LEU A 129 7.90 -15.71 3.53
N VAL A 130 8.31 -16.89 3.05
CA VAL A 130 9.52 -17.56 3.56
C VAL A 130 10.78 -16.74 3.22
N GLU A 131 10.77 -16.03 2.09
CA GLU A 131 11.86 -15.14 1.66
C GLU A 131 11.89 -13.79 2.41
N LEU A 132 10.81 -13.44 3.13
CA LEU A 132 10.67 -12.14 3.82
C LEU A 132 11.08 -12.19 5.30
N GLN A 133 11.62 -13.32 5.74
CA GLN A 133 12.08 -13.51 7.11
C GLN A 133 13.22 -12.58 7.48
N ASN A 134 13.28 -12.27 8.78
CA ASN A 134 14.31 -11.43 9.41
C ASN A 134 14.18 -9.93 9.07
N GLY A 135 12.96 -9.45 8.82
CA GLY A 135 12.67 -8.03 8.58
C GLY A 135 12.88 -7.61 7.12
N GLU A 136 12.96 -8.57 6.20
CA GLU A 136 12.94 -8.28 4.77
C GLU A 136 11.50 -7.93 4.37
N THR A 137 11.34 -7.01 3.42
CA THR A 137 10.02 -6.55 2.97
C THR A 137 9.96 -6.54 1.45
N ARG A 138 8.78 -6.84 0.91
CA ARG A 138 8.51 -6.77 -0.53
C ARG A 138 7.52 -5.66 -0.83
N LEU A 139 7.85 -4.82 -1.81
CA LEU A 139 6.90 -3.85 -2.38
C LEU A 139 5.87 -4.59 -3.22
N ILE A 140 4.59 -4.35 -2.93
CA ILE A 140 3.46 -4.93 -3.65
C ILE A 140 2.84 -3.88 -4.56
N ASP A 141 2.64 -2.67 -4.06
CA ASP A 141 2.08 -1.58 -4.86
C ASP A 141 2.67 -0.23 -4.45
N GLU A 142 2.77 0.68 -5.41
CA GLU A 142 3.08 2.08 -5.16
C GLU A 142 2.27 2.96 -6.10
N ARG A 143 1.46 3.88 -5.54
CA ARG A 143 0.62 4.77 -6.33
C ARG A 143 0.37 6.11 -5.67
N GLU A 144 -0.02 7.09 -6.48
CA GLU A 144 -0.47 8.41 -6.02
C GLU A 144 -1.96 8.36 -5.65
N LEU A 145 -2.29 8.82 -4.44
CA LEU A 145 -3.64 8.83 -3.89
C LEU A 145 -3.97 10.20 -3.30
N GLN A 146 -5.26 10.45 -3.11
CA GLN A 146 -5.72 11.66 -2.43
C GLN A 146 -5.18 11.70 -1.00
N THR A 147 -4.78 12.89 -0.54
CA THR A 147 -4.39 13.05 0.86
C THR A 147 -5.56 12.80 1.80
N GLY A 148 -5.30 12.15 2.93
CA GLY A 148 -6.31 11.82 3.92
C GLY A 148 -5.78 10.99 5.07
N GLU A 149 -6.56 10.90 6.14
CA GLU A 149 -6.33 9.99 7.26
C GLU A 149 -7.16 8.72 7.06
N TYR A 150 -6.50 7.57 7.20
CA TYR A 150 -7.07 6.25 6.98
C TYR A 150 -6.89 5.43 8.26
N PRO A 151 -7.97 4.88 8.84
CA PRO A 151 -7.89 4.11 10.09
C PRO A 151 -7.31 2.70 9.92
N TYR A 152 -7.32 2.17 8.70
CA TYR A 152 -6.85 0.83 8.36
C TYR A 152 -6.60 0.71 6.86
N LEU A 153 -5.87 -0.34 6.47
CA LEU A 153 -5.72 -0.80 5.09
C LEU A 153 -6.23 -2.24 5.00
N GLN A 154 -6.95 -2.61 3.93
CA GLN A 154 -7.32 -4.00 3.69
C GLN A 154 -6.65 -4.52 2.41
N LEU A 155 -5.88 -5.59 2.51
CA LEU A 155 -5.32 -6.26 1.34
C LEU A 155 -6.28 -7.31 0.83
N ASP A 156 -6.58 -7.27 -0.47
CA ASP A 156 -7.34 -8.30 -1.13
C ASP A 156 -6.39 -9.43 -1.54
N VAL A 157 -6.37 -10.50 -0.74
CA VAL A 157 -5.52 -11.67 -0.96
C VAL A 157 -6.40 -12.75 -1.56
N SER A 158 -6.10 -13.16 -2.79
CA SER A 158 -6.92 -14.14 -3.51
C SER A 158 -6.45 -15.58 -3.32
N ALA A 159 -5.16 -15.78 -2.99
CA ALA A 159 -4.59 -17.10 -2.78
C ALA A 159 -3.41 -17.08 -1.78
N ALA A 160 -3.20 -18.23 -1.14
CA ALA A 160 -2.03 -18.55 -0.33
C ALA A 160 -1.60 -20.00 -0.60
N ASP A 161 -0.51 -20.19 -1.33
CA ASP A 161 0.01 -21.49 -1.76
C ASP A 161 1.27 -21.85 -0.97
N GLY A 162 1.19 -22.89 -0.14
CA GLY A 162 2.28 -23.33 0.72
C GLY A 162 2.87 -24.67 0.30
N THR A 163 4.20 -24.76 0.26
CA THR A 163 4.94 -26.03 0.20
C THR A 163 5.66 -26.23 1.52
N LEU A 164 5.50 -27.38 2.17
CA LEU A 164 6.16 -27.72 3.42
C LEU A 164 7.62 -28.13 3.19
N THR A 165 8.42 -28.08 4.25
CA THR A 165 9.84 -28.52 4.25
C THR A 165 10.07 -29.99 3.91
N ASP A 166 9.02 -30.83 3.94
CA ASP A 166 9.07 -32.22 3.48
C ASP A 166 8.72 -32.38 1.99
N GLY A 167 8.42 -31.27 1.31
CA GLY A 167 8.06 -31.19 -0.11
C GLY A 167 6.58 -31.46 -0.40
N SER A 168 5.73 -31.60 0.61
CA SER A 168 4.28 -31.75 0.42
C SER A 168 3.55 -30.41 0.37
N ASP A 169 2.43 -30.36 -0.35
CA ASP A 169 1.58 -29.17 -0.41
C ASP A 169 0.82 -28.96 0.92
N ALA A 170 0.78 -27.72 1.41
CA ALA A 170 0.00 -27.30 2.56
C ALA A 170 -1.26 -26.57 2.12
N THR A 171 -2.40 -26.90 2.74
CA THR A 171 -3.60 -26.07 2.61
C THR A 171 -3.50 -24.89 3.57
N VAL A 172 -3.46 -23.67 3.02
CA VAL A 172 -3.44 -22.42 3.77
C VAL A 172 -4.75 -21.68 3.50
N ASP A 173 -5.58 -21.56 4.53
CA ASP A 173 -6.85 -20.88 4.47
C ASP A 173 -6.66 -19.37 4.71
N LEU A 174 -7.54 -18.57 4.11
CA LEU A 174 -7.72 -17.15 4.41
C LEU A 174 -8.91 -17.00 5.39
N PRO A 175 -8.91 -15.98 6.27
CA PRO A 175 -9.99 -15.77 7.23
C PRO A 175 -11.22 -15.22 6.51
N GLY A 176 -12.21 -16.09 6.33
CA GLY A 176 -13.45 -15.76 5.63
C GLY A 176 -13.24 -15.51 4.13
N ASN A 177 -14.23 -14.88 3.50
CA ASN A 177 -14.15 -14.42 2.10
C ASN A 177 -13.86 -12.92 2.01
N ALA A 178 -13.40 -12.30 3.11
CA ALA A 178 -13.23 -10.86 3.21
C ALA A 178 -11.75 -10.47 3.08
N PRO A 179 -11.47 -9.26 2.55
CA PRO A 179 -10.12 -8.71 2.52
C PRO A 179 -9.45 -8.67 3.90
N LEU A 180 -8.14 -8.93 3.92
CA LEU A 180 -7.33 -8.97 5.13
C LEU A 180 -7.10 -7.58 5.71
N LYS A 181 -7.69 -7.31 6.87
CA LYS A 181 -7.66 -5.98 7.51
C LYS A 181 -6.46 -5.77 8.43
N PHE A 182 -5.73 -4.68 8.20
CA PHE A 182 -4.63 -4.19 9.02
C PHE A 182 -5.05 -2.93 9.78
N ASN A 183 -5.36 -3.09 11.07
CA ASN A 183 -5.90 -2.03 11.92
C ASN A 183 -4.79 -1.09 12.45
N ALA A 184 -4.14 -0.35 11.56
CA ALA A 184 -3.21 0.71 11.91
C ALA A 184 -3.60 2.02 11.20
N PRO A 185 -3.82 3.12 11.95
CA PRO A 185 -4.10 4.39 11.34
C PRO A 185 -2.86 4.97 10.67
N PHE A 186 -3.03 5.54 9.48
CA PHE A 186 -1.99 6.22 8.73
C PHE A 186 -2.55 7.42 7.97
N GLU A 187 -1.67 8.22 7.39
CA GLU A 187 -2.04 9.45 6.70
C GLU A 187 -1.29 9.51 5.38
N ILE A 188 -2.00 9.73 4.28
CA ILE A 188 -1.37 10.05 3.00
C ILE A 188 -1.17 11.56 2.97
N ARG A 189 0.09 12.00 3.03
CA ARG A 189 0.46 13.43 3.08
C ARG A 189 0.82 13.97 1.71
N GLU A 190 0.51 15.25 1.51
CA GLU A 190 0.85 15.95 0.26
C GLU A 190 2.37 15.96 0.06
N ASN A 191 2.84 15.64 -1.14
CA ASN A 191 4.28 15.62 -1.46
C ASN A 191 5.11 14.79 -0.45
N ALA A 192 4.55 13.67 0.00
CA ALA A 192 5.28 12.69 0.81
C ALA A 192 4.93 11.27 0.37
N ARG A 193 5.86 10.37 0.62
CA ARG A 193 5.66 8.94 0.50
C ARG A 193 5.36 8.36 1.87
N THR A 194 4.24 7.68 1.96
CA THR A 194 3.84 6.89 3.13
C THR A 194 4.10 5.43 2.79
N THR A 195 4.96 4.77 3.54
CA THR A 195 5.22 3.34 3.40
C THR A 195 4.42 2.61 4.47
N PHE A 196 3.48 1.75 4.06
CA PHE A 196 2.69 0.89 4.95
C PHE A 196 3.17 -0.55 4.77
N THR A 197 3.78 -1.13 5.80
CA THR A 197 4.24 -2.52 5.80
C THR A 197 3.22 -3.39 6.53
N ALA A 198 2.62 -4.31 5.78
CA ALA A 198 1.63 -5.28 6.25
C ALA A 198 2.31 -6.62 6.58
N ASP A 199 2.13 -7.09 7.81
CA ASP A 199 2.78 -8.30 8.30
C ASP A 199 1.81 -9.49 8.39
N PHE A 200 2.24 -10.64 7.87
CA PHE A 200 1.48 -11.89 7.84
C PHE A 200 2.13 -12.97 8.69
N ALA A 201 1.29 -13.83 9.27
CA ALA A 201 1.74 -15.04 9.94
C ALA A 201 0.86 -16.23 9.53
N PRO A 202 1.44 -17.34 9.03
CA PRO A 202 0.73 -18.61 9.00
C PRO A 202 0.62 -19.15 10.43
N VAL A 203 -0.57 -19.62 10.78
CA VAL A 203 -0.85 -20.28 12.08
C VAL A 203 -1.37 -21.68 11.83
N LEU A 204 -0.70 -22.67 12.39
CA LEU A 204 -1.10 -24.07 12.31
C LEU A 204 -2.44 -24.28 13.02
N ARG A 205 -3.40 -24.85 12.30
CA ARG A 205 -4.71 -25.27 12.78
C ARG A 205 -4.72 -26.80 13.00
N GLY A 206 -5.83 -27.30 13.56
CA GLY A 206 -6.07 -28.73 13.63
C GLY A 206 -6.07 -29.38 12.23
N ASN A 207 -5.68 -30.65 12.15
CA ASN A 207 -5.62 -31.46 10.92
C ASN A 207 -4.52 -31.06 9.90
N GLY A 208 -3.51 -30.30 10.30
CA GLY A 208 -2.37 -29.96 9.42
C GLY A 208 -2.69 -28.88 8.38
N ARG A 209 -3.75 -28.10 8.60
CA ARG A 209 -4.09 -26.92 7.81
C ARG A 209 -3.49 -25.68 8.46
N TYR A 210 -3.25 -24.64 7.69
CA TYR A 210 -2.80 -23.35 8.21
C TYR A 210 -3.85 -22.28 7.94
N LEU A 211 -3.86 -21.25 8.77
CA LEU A 211 -4.64 -20.03 8.56
C LEU A 211 -3.66 -18.87 8.42
N LEU A 212 -3.70 -18.15 7.30
CA LEU A 212 -2.94 -16.92 7.13
C LEU A 212 -3.63 -15.80 7.90
N ARG A 213 -2.90 -15.07 8.74
CA ARG A 213 -3.47 -13.98 9.54
C ARG A 213 -2.63 -12.70 9.44
N PRO A 214 -3.28 -11.52 9.41
CA PRO A 214 -2.62 -10.26 9.72
C PRO A 214 -2.03 -10.27 11.13
N VAL A 215 -0.87 -9.65 11.29
CA VAL A 215 -0.17 -9.51 12.58
C VAL A 215 -0.27 -8.06 13.05
N PRO A 216 -1.14 -7.72 14.02
CA PRO A 216 -1.37 -6.33 14.40
C PRO A 216 -0.13 -5.61 14.92
N SER A 217 0.78 -6.32 15.59
CA SER A 217 2.03 -5.76 16.13
C SER A 217 3.14 -5.61 15.10
N GLY A 218 2.98 -6.21 13.92
CA GLY A 218 3.97 -6.18 12.84
C GLY A 218 3.67 -5.11 11.78
N ILE A 219 2.62 -4.32 11.98
CA ILE A 219 2.30 -3.22 11.06
C ILE A 219 3.25 -2.06 11.32
N GLU A 220 3.98 -1.63 10.30
CA GLU A 220 4.89 -0.48 10.34
C GLU A 220 4.45 0.59 9.35
N VAL A 221 4.47 1.86 9.79
CA VAL A 221 4.13 3.01 8.94
C VAL A 221 5.27 4.02 9.00
N GLU A 222 5.87 4.28 7.84
CA GLU A 222 6.99 5.21 7.69
C GLU A 222 6.61 6.35 6.74
N TYR A 223 7.23 7.51 6.94
CA TYR A 223 6.96 8.70 6.15
C TYR A 223 8.25 9.31 5.63
N GLU A 224 8.33 9.48 4.31
CA GLU A 224 9.46 10.08 3.61
C GLU A 224 8.97 11.31 2.85
N GLU A 225 9.48 12.50 3.16
CA GLU A 225 9.10 13.73 2.43
C GLU A 225 9.73 13.75 1.04
N SER A 226 8.95 14.00 -0.01
CA SER A 226 9.45 14.09 -1.38
C SER A 226 9.98 15.49 -1.70
N GLY A 227 10.95 15.97 -0.91
CA GLY A 227 11.71 17.18 -1.23
C GLY A 227 11.91 18.13 -0.07
N GLY A 228 13.02 17.94 0.64
CA GLY A 228 13.53 18.84 1.69
C GLY A 228 15.00 18.60 1.98
N SER A 229 15.84 18.45 0.96
CA SER A 229 17.29 18.67 1.12
C SER A 229 17.54 20.19 1.15
N ASP A 230 16.97 20.85 2.15
CA ASP A 230 17.39 22.17 2.59
C ASP A 230 18.37 21.95 3.73
N GLY A 231 19.65 22.00 3.39
CA GLY A 231 20.69 22.04 4.39
C GLY A 231 20.62 23.33 5.19
N ASP A 232 20.60 23.24 6.52
CA ASP A 232 21.29 24.19 7.40
C ASP A 232 21.45 23.59 8.81
N ASP A 233 22.69 23.46 9.27
CA ASP A 233 23.09 24.14 10.51
C ASP A 233 24.51 24.66 10.33
N SER A 234 24.57 25.90 9.88
CA SER A 234 25.69 26.79 10.17
C SER A 234 25.56 27.25 11.63
N THR A 235 26.55 27.00 12.50
CA THR A 235 27.28 28.03 13.29
C THR A 235 28.05 27.47 14.51
N GLY A 236 29.34 27.82 14.61
CA GLY A 236 30.12 27.78 15.85
C GLY A 236 31.62 27.81 15.58
N GLY A 237 32.38 28.89 15.75
CA GLY A 237 32.05 30.19 16.31
C GLY A 237 33.18 31.18 16.06
N GLU A 238 32.83 32.45 16.25
CA GLU A 238 33.68 33.62 16.12
C GLU A 238 34.73 33.65 17.25
N ASN A 239 35.97 34.07 16.94
CA ASN A 239 36.74 34.84 17.90
C ASN A 239 37.69 35.82 17.19
N SER A 240 37.13 36.96 16.78
CA SER A 240 37.91 38.17 16.55
C SER A 240 38.32 38.75 17.90
N THR A 241 39.55 38.47 18.34
CA THR A 241 40.18 39.28 19.39
C THR A 241 40.90 40.45 18.74
N ASP A 242 40.22 41.58 18.67
CA ASP A 242 40.84 42.88 18.52
C ASP A 242 41.37 43.31 19.89
N GLY A 243 42.69 43.52 19.98
CA GLY A 243 43.40 43.93 21.19
C GLY A 243 44.45 44.96 20.84
N SER A 244 44.04 46.22 20.81
CA SER A 244 44.89 47.40 20.62
C SER A 244 45.72 47.75 21.88
N GLY A 245 46.95 48.25 21.70
CA GLY A 245 47.75 49.01 22.69
C GLY A 245 49.19 48.51 22.83
N ASP A 246 50.20 49.12 22.17
CA ASP A 246 50.92 50.37 22.47
C ASP A 246 52.21 50.17 23.29
N SER A 247 53.25 50.92 22.90
CA SER A 247 54.61 51.10 23.45
C SER A 247 55.76 50.26 22.86
#